data_AF-A0A1V6PGC8-F1
#
_entry.id   AF-A0A1V6PGC8-F1
#
_cell.length_a   1.000
_cell.length_b   1.000
_cell.length_c   1.000
_cell.angle_alpha   90.00
_cell.angle_beta   90.00
_cell.angle_gamma   90.00
#
_symmetry.space_group_name_H-M   'P 1'
#
loop_
_entity.id
_entity.type
_entity.pdbx_description
1 polymer ?
#
loop_
_entity_poly.entity_id
_entity_poly.type
_entity_poly.pdbx_seq_one_letter_code
_entity_poly.pdbx_strand_id
1 'polypeptide(L)'
;MSGRNISYGRGGAGNITSNPRQQSATTPSDLTTPTIKQEFFTTGRGGTGNMVHNDPERPEIARERQDVDSPPFRAEQLPHHTGRGGAANAYIPSPEEEERARKQADAEEAELIRVHTQSKDRIREMENERQESRNQQ
;
A
#
# COMPACT_ATOMS: atom_id res chain seq x y z
N MET A 1 -39.34 -16.01 -8.71
CA MET A 1 -38.34 -17.02 -8.28
C MET A 1 -37.27 -16.29 -7.49
N SER A 2 -37.23 -16.47 -6.17
CA SER A 2 -36.24 -15.83 -5.30
C SER A 2 -34.87 -16.49 -5.53
N GLY A 3 -33.84 -15.69 -5.79
CA GLY A 3 -32.47 -16.18 -6.02
C GLY A 3 -31.82 -16.71 -4.74
N ARG A 4 -30.87 -17.63 -4.87
CA ARG A 4 -30.13 -18.21 -3.73
C ARG A 4 -29.19 -17.14 -3.16
N ASN A 5 -29.34 -16.84 -1.87
CA ASN A 5 -28.43 -15.95 -1.16
C ASN A 5 -27.07 -16.63 -0.92
N ILE A 6 -25.98 -15.96 -1.30
CA ILE A 6 -24.59 -16.41 -1.13
C ILE A 6 -23.86 -15.38 -0.26
N SER A 7 -23.18 -15.82 0.80
CA SER A 7 -22.41 -14.95 1.69
C SER A 7 -20.90 -15.04 1.44
N TYR A 8 -20.20 -13.92 1.41
CA TYR A 8 -18.73 -13.86 1.28
C TYR A 8 -18.08 -13.29 2.55
N GLY A 9 -16.96 -13.88 3.00
CA GLY A 9 -16.20 -13.34 4.14
C GLY A 9 -16.90 -13.43 5.50
N ARG A 10 -16.52 -12.55 6.45
CA ARG A 10 -17.10 -12.51 7.81
C ARG A 10 -18.46 -11.80 7.78
N GLY A 11 -19.47 -12.39 8.41
CA GLY A 11 -20.88 -12.05 8.23
C GLY A 11 -21.26 -10.56 8.36
N GLY A 12 -22.25 -10.16 7.56
CA GLY A 12 -22.83 -8.82 7.50
C GLY A 12 -23.78 -8.72 6.29
N ALA A 13 -24.81 -7.87 6.35
CA ALA A 13 -25.81 -7.77 5.27
C ALA A 13 -25.19 -7.38 3.91
N GLY A 14 -24.11 -6.59 3.91
CA GLY A 14 -23.39 -6.19 2.70
C GLY A 14 -22.59 -7.32 2.01
N ASN A 15 -22.45 -8.47 2.68
CA ASN A 15 -21.70 -9.61 2.17
C ASN A 15 -22.60 -10.69 1.55
N ILE A 16 -23.91 -10.48 1.50
CA ILE A 16 -24.90 -11.43 0.98
C ILE A 16 -25.38 -10.97 -0.40
N THR A 17 -25.15 -11.79 -1.42
CA THR A 17 -25.69 -11.57 -2.78
C THR A 17 -26.83 -12.54 -3.06
N SER A 18 -27.96 -12.02 -3.55
CA SER A 18 -29.13 -12.83 -3.93
C SER A 18 -29.09 -13.29 -5.39
N ASN A 19 -28.16 -12.76 -6.19
CA ASN A 19 -28.05 -13.10 -7.60
C ASN A 19 -26.57 -13.09 -8.06
N PRO A 20 -25.86 -14.23 -7.96
CA PRO A 20 -24.46 -14.31 -8.39
C PRO A 20 -24.26 -14.07 -9.89
N ARG A 21 -25.31 -14.24 -10.71
CA ARG A 21 -25.25 -13.99 -12.17
C ARG A 21 -25.40 -12.52 -12.55
N GLN A 22 -25.83 -11.67 -11.61
CA GLN A 22 -25.90 -10.21 -11.79
C GLN A 22 -24.64 -9.49 -11.30
N GLN A 23 -23.72 -10.20 -10.64
CA GLN A 23 -22.38 -9.67 -10.40
C GLN A 23 -21.66 -9.72 -11.75
N SER A 24 -21.61 -8.58 -12.45
CA SER A 24 -20.73 -8.41 -13.59
C SER A 24 -19.33 -8.82 -13.14
N ALA A 25 -18.71 -9.76 -13.85
CA ALA A 25 -17.31 -10.08 -13.62
C ALA A 25 -16.52 -8.77 -13.67
N THR A 26 -15.63 -8.56 -12.69
CA THR A 26 -14.77 -7.37 -12.66
C THR A 26 -14.06 -7.27 -14.00
N THR A 27 -14.31 -6.16 -14.69
CA THR A 27 -13.68 -5.90 -15.97
C THR A 27 -12.31 -5.29 -15.72
N PRO A 28 -11.34 -5.42 -16.66
CA PRO A 28 -10.05 -4.77 -16.53
C PRO A 28 -10.16 -3.25 -16.29
N SER A 29 -11.21 -2.60 -16.82
CA SER A 29 -11.47 -1.17 -16.57
C SER A 29 -11.81 -0.84 -15.12
N ASP A 30 -12.38 -1.78 -14.36
CA ASP A 30 -12.74 -1.56 -12.96
C ASP A 30 -11.52 -1.56 -12.03
N LEU A 31 -10.39 -2.12 -12.50
CA LEU A 31 -9.13 -2.16 -11.77
C LEU A 31 -8.24 -0.95 -12.04
N THR A 32 -8.64 -0.09 -12.99
CA THR A 32 -7.91 1.14 -13.29
C THR A 32 -8.05 2.10 -12.12
N THR A 33 -6.92 2.54 -11.60
CA THR A 33 -6.92 3.53 -10.53
C THR A 33 -7.40 4.88 -11.06
N PRO A 34 -8.36 5.55 -10.39
CA PRO A 34 -8.77 6.90 -10.77
C PRO A 34 -7.64 7.92 -10.56
N THR A 35 -7.54 8.88 -11.47
CA THR A 35 -6.57 9.99 -11.38
C THR A 35 -7.19 11.24 -10.75
N ILE A 36 -6.33 12.10 -10.17
CA ILE A 36 -6.76 13.38 -9.61
C ILE A 36 -7.07 14.35 -10.75
N LYS A 37 -8.26 14.97 -10.71
CA LYS A 37 -8.74 15.90 -11.75
C LYS A 37 -8.54 17.37 -11.39
N GLN A 38 -8.23 17.67 -10.13
CA GLN A 38 -8.06 19.03 -9.64
C GLN A 38 -6.68 19.57 -10.02
N GLU A 39 -6.56 20.88 -10.24
CA GLU A 39 -5.27 21.55 -10.50
C GLU A 39 -4.33 21.49 -9.29
N PHE A 40 -4.88 21.47 -8.08
CA PHE A 40 -4.13 21.38 -6.84
C PHE A 40 -4.64 20.21 -5.99
N PHE A 41 -3.72 19.53 -5.32
CA PHE A 41 -4.02 18.42 -4.42
C PHE A 41 -3.16 18.53 -3.14
N THR A 42 -3.59 17.84 -2.08
CA THR A 42 -2.83 17.80 -0.82
C THR A 42 -2.00 16.52 -0.76
N THR A 43 -0.77 16.61 -0.25
CA THR A 43 0.17 15.48 -0.13
C THR A 43 0.22 14.87 1.29
N GLY A 44 -0.69 15.25 2.20
CA GLY A 44 -0.61 14.73 3.58
C GLY A 44 -1.52 15.36 4.63
N ARG A 45 -1.20 15.07 5.90
CA ARG A 45 -2.02 15.37 7.09
C ARG A 45 -1.79 16.77 7.64
N GLY A 46 -2.69 17.70 7.32
CA GLY A 46 -2.89 18.99 8.03
C GLY A 46 -1.86 20.10 7.75
N GLY A 47 -2.34 21.34 7.66
CA GLY A 47 -1.53 22.55 7.42
C GLY A 47 -1.69 23.13 6.01
N THR A 48 -1.46 24.44 5.87
CA THR A 48 -1.60 25.18 4.60
C THR A 48 -0.47 24.94 3.60
N GLY A 49 0.64 24.34 4.05
CA GLY A 49 1.87 24.15 3.26
C GLY A 49 1.92 22.91 2.37
N ASN A 50 0.91 22.04 2.39
CA ASN A 50 0.96 20.74 1.71
C ASN A 50 0.20 20.70 0.37
N MET A 51 -0.12 21.87 -0.21
CA MET A 51 -0.81 21.97 -1.50
C MET A 51 0.20 21.95 -2.64
N VAL A 52 0.00 21.05 -3.58
CA VAL A 52 0.89 20.84 -4.72
C VAL A 52 0.08 20.91 -6.02
N HIS A 53 0.68 21.49 -7.06
CA HIS A 53 0.09 21.52 -8.39
C HIS A 53 0.14 20.12 -9.02
N ASN A 54 -0.98 19.69 -9.58
CA ASN A 54 -1.14 18.43 -10.28
C ASN A 54 -0.54 18.51 -11.67
N ASP A 55 0.21 17.48 -12.07
CA ASP A 55 0.68 17.31 -13.43
C ASP A 55 -0.21 16.25 -14.12
N PRO A 56 -1.14 16.66 -15.00
CA PRO A 56 -2.05 15.72 -15.65
C PRO A 56 -1.33 14.76 -16.61
N GLU A 57 -0.12 15.08 -17.06
CA GLU A 57 0.69 14.20 -17.92
C GLU A 57 1.40 13.11 -17.12
N ARG A 58 1.55 13.29 -15.79
CA ARG A 58 2.19 12.35 -14.86
C ARG A 58 1.35 12.08 -13.60
N PRO A 59 0.19 11.42 -13.73
CA PRO A 59 -0.72 11.14 -12.61
C PRO A 59 -0.11 10.23 -11.53
N GLU A 60 0.89 9.42 -11.86
CA GLU A 60 1.62 8.55 -10.94
C GLU A 60 2.33 9.34 -9.82
N ILE A 61 2.75 10.58 -10.10
CA ILE A 61 3.44 11.43 -9.13
C ILE A 61 2.47 11.95 -8.08
N ALA A 62 1.28 12.36 -8.53
CA ALA A 62 0.24 12.83 -7.62
C ALA A 62 -0.18 11.70 -6.67
N ARG A 63 -0.24 10.47 -7.18
CA ARG A 63 -0.49 9.27 -6.40
C ARG A 63 0.63 8.99 -5.41
N GLU A 64 1.88 8.94 -5.86
CA GLU A 64 3.04 8.70 -5.00
C GLU A 64 3.16 9.74 -3.86
N ARG A 65 2.80 11.00 -4.13
CA ARG A 65 2.79 12.06 -3.12
C ARG A 65 1.62 12.00 -2.13
N GLN A 66 0.52 11.32 -2.48
CA GLN A 66 -0.63 11.13 -1.61
C GLN A 66 -0.58 9.81 -0.84
N ASP A 67 0.11 8.83 -1.40
CA ASP A 67 0.29 7.53 -0.78
C ASP A 67 1.08 7.72 0.52
N VAL A 68 0.53 7.15 1.60
CA VAL A 68 1.18 7.17 2.91
C VAL A 68 2.24 6.09 2.90
N ASP A 69 3.45 6.43 3.38
CA ASP A 69 4.53 5.47 3.57
C ASP A 69 3.99 4.18 4.21
N SER A 70 4.42 3.03 3.67
CA SER A 70 4.04 1.74 4.24
C SER A 70 4.44 1.72 5.72
N PRO A 71 3.58 1.19 6.60
CA PRO A 71 3.90 1.12 8.02
C PRO A 71 5.25 0.42 8.20
N PRO A 72 6.04 0.82 9.23
CA PRO A 72 7.37 0.27 9.42
C PRO A 72 7.30 -1.25 9.48
N PHE A 73 8.21 -1.89 8.76
CA PHE A 73 8.35 -3.34 8.78
C PHE A 73 8.55 -3.80 10.23
N ARG A 74 7.70 -4.73 10.67
CA ARG A 74 7.89 -5.40 11.96
C ARG A 74 8.33 -6.81 11.65
N ALA A 75 9.63 -7.07 11.79
CA ALA A 75 10.13 -8.43 11.83
C ALA A 75 9.38 -9.20 12.92
N GLU A 76 8.89 -10.40 12.58
CA GLU A 76 8.28 -11.27 13.58
C GLU A 76 9.32 -11.60 14.64
N GLN A 77 9.03 -11.25 15.89
CA GLN A 77 9.92 -11.56 17.01
C GLN A 77 9.84 -13.05 17.29
N LEU A 78 10.86 -13.79 16.85
CA LEU A 78 11.04 -15.20 17.19
C LEU A 78 11.78 -15.32 18.54
N PRO A 79 11.38 -16.27 19.41
CA PRO A 79 10.19 -17.15 19.36
C PRO A 79 8.88 -16.42 19.68
N HIS A 80 7.76 -16.87 19.09
CA HIS A 80 6.42 -16.28 19.30
C HIS A 80 5.37 -17.32 19.70
N HIS A 81 4.20 -16.86 20.15
CA HIS A 81 3.07 -17.73 20.49
C HIS A 81 1.92 -17.59 19.49
N THR A 82 1.40 -18.71 18.99
CA THR A 82 0.25 -18.75 18.06
C THR A 82 -1.04 -19.08 18.84
N GLY A 83 -1.64 -18.07 19.49
CA GLY A 83 -2.95 -18.22 20.16
C GLY A 83 -2.98 -17.80 21.63
N ARG A 84 -3.98 -18.25 22.38
CA ARG A 84 -4.25 -17.79 23.75
C ARG A 84 -3.71 -18.78 24.80
N GLY A 85 -2.45 -18.57 25.19
CA GLY A 85 -1.81 -19.21 26.37
C GLY A 85 -1.48 -20.71 26.19
N GLY A 86 -0.52 -21.19 26.97
CA GLY A 86 -0.09 -22.60 27.00
C GLY A 86 1.15 -22.90 26.14
N ALA A 87 2.00 -23.80 26.63
CA ALA A 87 3.27 -24.16 25.99
C ALA A 87 3.10 -24.81 24.60
N ALA A 88 1.94 -25.41 24.33
CA ALA A 88 1.61 -26.00 23.02
C ALA A 88 1.50 -24.98 21.88
N ASN A 89 1.35 -23.69 22.21
CA ASN A 89 1.25 -22.61 21.22
C ASN A 89 2.60 -21.89 21.03
N ALA A 90 3.67 -22.31 21.70
CA ALA A 90 5.00 -21.71 21.52
C ALA A 90 5.64 -22.23 20.24
N TYR A 91 5.92 -21.33 19.30
CA TYR A 91 6.80 -21.62 18.18
C TYR A 91 8.23 -21.29 18.58
N ILE A 92 9.05 -22.33 18.75
CA ILE A 92 10.48 -22.24 19.05
C ILE A 92 11.20 -22.73 17.80
N PRO A 93 11.75 -21.82 16.96
CA PRO A 93 12.48 -22.21 15.76
C PRO A 93 13.79 -22.90 16.12
N SER A 94 14.24 -23.79 15.24
CA SER A 94 15.62 -24.28 15.26
C SER A 94 16.61 -23.15 14.93
N PRO A 95 17.89 -23.28 15.30
CA PRO A 95 18.91 -22.28 14.96
C PRO A 95 18.99 -21.97 13.45
N GLU A 96 18.79 -22.99 12.60
CA GLU A 96 18.78 -22.80 11.14
C GLU A 96 17.56 -21.99 10.67
N GLU A 97 16.38 -22.23 11.24
CA GLU A 97 15.16 -21.48 10.92
C GLU A 97 15.27 -20.03 11.40
N GLU A 98 15.88 -19.79 12.56
CA GLU A 98 16.15 -18.45 13.06
C GLU A 98 17.11 -17.67 12.16
N GLU A 99 18.19 -18.30 11.69
CA GLU A 99 19.13 -17.67 10.75
C GLU A 99 18.46 -17.34 9.41
N ARG A 100 17.59 -18.22 8.89
CA ARG A 100 16.81 -17.96 7.67
C ARG A 100 15.83 -16.81 7.85
N ALA A 101 15.10 -16.78 8.95
CA ALA A 101 14.16 -15.71 9.25
C ALA A 101 14.87 -14.35 9.38
N ARG A 102 16.03 -14.30 10.03
CA ARG A 102 16.87 -13.09 10.11
C ARG A 102 17.32 -12.64 8.72
N LYS A 103 17.87 -13.54 7.90
CA LYS A 103 18.28 -13.22 6.52
C LYS A 103 17.12 -12.73 5.66
N GLN A 104 15.94 -13.31 5.81
CA GLN A 104 14.73 -12.87 5.11
C GLN A 104 14.30 -11.48 5.56
N ALA A 105 14.26 -11.23 6.87
CA ALA A 105 13.95 -9.92 7.43
C ALA A 105 14.94 -8.85 6.95
N ASP A 106 16.24 -9.15 6.97
CA ASP A 106 17.29 -8.23 6.50
C ASP A 106 17.14 -7.95 4.98
N ALA A 107 16.83 -8.98 4.19
CA ALA A 107 16.64 -8.85 2.74
C ALA A 107 15.40 -8.01 2.39
N GLU A 108 14.28 -8.25 3.10
CA GLU A 108 13.04 -7.49 2.92
C GLU A 108 13.21 -6.04 3.39
N GLU A 109 13.91 -5.81 4.51
CA GLU A 109 14.27 -4.46 4.97
C GLU A 109 15.13 -3.72 3.92
N ALA A 110 16.16 -4.38 3.37
CA ALA A 110 16.99 -3.82 2.33
C ALA A 110 16.19 -3.50 1.05
N GLU A 111 15.24 -4.36 0.67
CA GLU A 111 14.34 -4.12 -0.46
C GLU A 111 13.43 -2.91 -0.22
N LEU A 112 12.82 -2.81 0.96
CA LEU A 112 11.99 -1.67 1.35
C LEU A 112 12.78 -0.36 1.34
N ILE A 113 14.01 -0.35 1.86
CA ILE A 113 14.90 0.80 1.81
C ILE A 113 15.22 1.18 0.35
N ARG A 114 15.49 0.19 -0.51
CA ARG A 114 15.75 0.42 -1.94
C ARG A 114 14.53 1.02 -2.65
N VAL A 115 13.34 0.50 -2.42
CA VAL A 115 12.10 1.04 -2.99
C VAL A 115 11.88 2.48 -2.53
N HIS A 116 12.06 2.73 -1.22
CA HIS A 116 11.89 4.07 -0.65
C HIS A 116 12.88 5.09 -1.19
N THR A 117 14.16 4.69 -1.33
CA THR A 117 15.20 5.57 -1.90
C THR A 117 14.93 5.89 -3.36
N GLN A 118 14.54 4.90 -4.17
CA GLN A 118 14.15 5.12 -5.56
C GLN A 118 12.95 6.09 -5.70
N SER A 119 11.94 5.93 -4.85
CA SER A 119 10.80 6.84 -4.78
C SER A 119 11.22 8.28 -4.45
N LYS A 120 12.08 8.46 -3.45
CA LYS A 120 12.60 9.78 -3.05
C LYS A 120 13.43 10.44 -4.14
N ASP A 121 14.30 9.68 -4.80
CA ASP A 121 15.16 10.20 -5.86
C ASP A 121 14.34 10.70 -7.05
N ARG A 122 13.30 9.96 -7.46
CA ARG A 122 12.35 10.41 -8.50
C ARG A 122 11.67 11.74 -8.14
N ILE A 123 11.15 11.86 -6.91
CA ILE A 123 10.48 13.09 -6.47
C ILE A 123 11.46 14.27 -6.44
N ARG A 124 12.71 14.03 -6.06
CA ARG A 124 13.74 15.07 -5.98
C ARG A 124 14.18 15.57 -7.35
N GLU A 125 14.41 14.67 -8.31
CA GLU A 125 14.76 15.02 -9.69
C GLU A 125 13.70 15.93 -10.31
N MET A 126 12.42 15.59 -10.12
CA MET A 126 11.27 16.41 -10.53
C MET A 126 11.26 17.81 -9.93
N GLU A 127 11.56 17.94 -8.64
CA GLU A 127 11.61 19.24 -7.97
C GLU A 127 12.72 20.11 -8.54
N ASN A 128 13.87 19.50 -8.86
CA ASN A 128 14.98 20.19 -9.52
C ASN A 128 14.58 20.65 -10.92
N GLU A 129 13.98 19.79 -11.76
CA GLU A 129 13.49 20.14 -13.10
C GLU A 129 12.51 21.33 -13.05
N ARG A 130 11.61 21.32 -12.07
CA ARG A 130 10.64 22.41 -11.85
C ARG A 130 11.32 23.70 -11.40
N GLN A 131 12.35 23.61 -10.58
CA GLN A 131 13.09 24.78 -10.12
C GLN A 131 13.96 25.37 -11.24
N GLU A 132 14.54 24.53 -12.08
CA GLU A 132 15.29 24.94 -13.27
C GLU A 132 14.40 25.63 -14.30
N SER A 133 13.24 25.07 -14.62
CA SER A 133 12.27 25.70 -15.53
C SER A 133 11.77 27.04 -15.01
N ARG A 134 11.60 27.20 -13.68
CA ARG A 134 11.24 28.48 -13.07
C ARG A 134 12.38 29.51 -13.14
N ASN A 135 13.64 29.08 -13.04
CA ASN A 135 14.79 29.98 -13.12
C ASN A 135 15.13 30.42 -14.56
N GLN A 136 14.58 29.76 -15.57
CA GLN A 136 14.77 30.06 -16.99
C GLN A 136 13.69 30.99 -17.58
N GLN A 137 12.67 31.36 -16.79
CA GLN A 137 11.63 32.35 -17.14
C GLN A 137 11.89 33.69 -16.44
#